data_AF-A0A368PVQ7-F1
#
_entry.id   AF-A0A368PVQ7-F1
#
_cell.length_a   1.000
_cell.length_b   1.000
_cell.length_c   1.000
_cell.angle_alpha   90.00
_cell.angle_beta   90.00
_cell.angle_gamma   90.00
#
_symmetry.space_group_name_H-M   'P 1'
#
loop_
_entity.id
_entity.type
_entity.pdbx_description
1 polymer ?
#
loop_
_entity_poly.entity_id
_entity_poly.type
_entity_poly.pdbx_seq_one_letter_code
_entity_poly.pdbx_strand_id
1 'polypeptide(L)'
;MWNPEAWIIIGASLPQNDLGSRVITTTCSTIVAKSCSSNCNSRIYNIKTLSLGDCRNLVHGRIFGSVESCPPDLADVADRILIGCAGFPLAIAAISSLLACKPRASKIRRLSIISFGEGHDIDIPASSVTMSRIRSLYIFGNAGKKLTFKNLTFLRVLDLQGCKDLKNHNVKEIAGIRDLRYSSIRDTPISEIPDQIAQLQNLTTLDLRGTEVQELPASVLQLQRQRLEHLGLVYLPNLGAPKLL
;
A
#
# COMPACT_ATOMS: atom_id res chain seq x y z
N MET A 1 -1.40 -37.09 9.71
CA MET A 1 -2.00 -38.38 9.29
C MET A 1 -3.35 -38.11 8.62
N TRP A 2 -3.50 -38.47 7.35
CA TRP A 2 -4.60 -37.99 6.48
C TRP A 2 -5.72 -39.03 6.23
N ASN A 3 -5.43 -40.33 6.19
CA ASN A 3 -6.43 -41.41 6.11
C ASN A 3 -5.93 -42.67 6.83
N PRO A 4 -6.81 -43.62 7.19
CA PRO A 4 -6.43 -44.86 7.88
C PRO A 4 -5.45 -45.73 7.09
N GLU A 5 -5.61 -45.84 5.76
CA GLU A 5 -4.76 -46.69 4.93
C GLU A 5 -3.29 -46.28 4.97
N ALA A 6 -3.02 -44.97 5.00
CA ALA A 6 -1.67 -44.45 5.12
C ALA A 6 -1.00 -44.88 6.42
N TRP A 7 -1.75 -45.00 7.53
CA TRP A 7 -1.18 -45.51 8.78
C TRP A 7 -0.79 -46.98 8.69
N ILE A 8 -1.57 -47.80 7.99
CA ILE A 8 -1.26 -49.23 7.85
C ILE A 8 0.11 -49.42 7.19
N ILE A 9 0.37 -48.66 6.11
CA ILE A 9 1.63 -48.71 5.37
C ILE A 9 2.81 -48.21 6.23
N ILE A 10 2.63 -47.05 6.89
CA ILE A 10 3.67 -46.47 7.75
C ILE A 10 3.95 -47.39 8.94
N GLY A 11 2.90 -47.89 9.58
CA GLY A 11 2.97 -48.79 10.73
C GLY A 11 3.67 -50.10 10.43
N ALA A 12 3.43 -50.69 9.25
CA ALA A 12 4.11 -51.90 8.80
C ALA A 12 5.62 -51.73 8.58
N SER A 13 6.07 -50.48 8.40
CA SER A 13 7.50 -50.15 8.21
C SER A 13 8.23 -49.88 9.53
N LEU A 14 7.52 -49.82 10.67
CA LEU A 14 8.12 -49.52 11.97
C LEU A 14 8.56 -50.81 12.69
N PRO A 15 9.77 -50.85 13.25
CA PRO A 15 10.25 -52.00 14.01
C PRO A 15 9.42 -52.19 15.30
N GLN A 16 8.84 -53.37 15.48
CA GLN A 16 8.17 -53.78 16.71
C GLN A 16 9.09 -54.66 17.55
N ASN A 17 9.84 -54.03 18.44
CA ASN A 17 10.83 -54.72 19.28
C ASN A 17 10.80 -54.29 20.75
N ASP A 18 9.78 -53.53 21.16
CA ASP A 18 9.58 -53.02 22.52
C ASP A 18 10.79 -52.28 23.14
N LEU A 19 11.73 -51.80 22.31
CA LEU A 19 12.91 -51.04 22.75
C LEU A 19 12.63 -49.56 23.07
N GLY A 20 11.36 -49.20 23.34
CA GLY A 20 10.98 -47.90 23.90
C GLY A 20 10.75 -46.74 22.92
N SER A 21 10.85 -46.95 21.60
CA SER A 21 10.51 -45.91 20.61
C SER A 21 9.02 -45.58 20.62
N ARG A 22 8.67 -44.28 20.46
CA ARG A 22 7.26 -43.82 20.43
C ARG A 22 7.00 -43.01 19.17
N VAL A 23 5.86 -43.25 18.53
CA VAL A 23 5.38 -42.47 17.39
C VAL A 23 4.22 -41.59 17.85
N ILE A 24 4.31 -40.29 17.54
CA ILE A 24 3.24 -39.32 17.82
C ILE A 24 2.64 -38.90 16.49
N THR A 25 1.36 -39.21 16.29
CA THR A 25 0.61 -38.79 15.11
C THR A 25 -0.41 -37.72 15.46
N THR A 26 -0.42 -36.61 14.70
CA THR A 26 -1.45 -35.59 14.78
C THR A 26 -2.44 -35.73 13.62
N THR A 27 -3.72 -35.59 13.92
CA THR A 27 -4.82 -35.63 12.93
C THR A 27 -6.03 -34.87 13.47
N CYS A 28 -6.85 -34.30 12.58
CA CYS A 28 -8.16 -33.75 12.91
C CYS A 28 -9.29 -34.79 12.79
N SER A 29 -9.00 -36.01 12.33
CA SER A 29 -9.99 -37.06 12.11
C SER A 29 -9.96 -38.10 13.24
N THR A 30 -11.10 -38.31 13.89
CA THR A 30 -11.24 -39.30 14.96
C THR A 30 -11.11 -40.73 14.46
N ILE A 31 -11.53 -41.01 13.22
CA ILE A 31 -11.39 -42.32 12.56
C ILE A 31 -9.91 -42.64 12.37
N VAL A 32 -9.16 -41.65 11.86
CA VAL A 32 -7.72 -41.77 11.67
C VAL A 32 -6.99 -41.95 13.00
N ALA A 33 -7.36 -41.18 14.03
CA ALA A 33 -6.77 -41.31 15.36
C ALA A 33 -6.97 -42.71 15.96
N LYS A 34 -8.18 -43.29 15.81
CA LYS A 34 -8.49 -44.66 16.24
C LYS A 34 -7.71 -45.70 15.46
N SER A 35 -7.54 -45.51 14.15
CA SER A 35 -6.72 -46.40 13.32
C SER A 35 -5.25 -46.36 13.75
N CYS A 36 -4.73 -45.20 14.14
CA CYS A 36 -3.38 -45.06 14.67
C CYS A 36 -3.21 -45.69 16.06
N SER A 37 -4.30 -45.93 16.78
CA SER A 37 -4.30 -46.38 18.17
C SER A 37 -4.76 -47.83 18.36
N SER A 38 -4.74 -48.66 17.32
CA SER A 38 -5.25 -50.04 17.36
C SER A 38 -4.40 -51.02 18.18
N ASN A 39 -3.19 -50.62 18.62
CA ASN A 39 -2.30 -51.49 19.41
C ASN A 39 -2.56 -51.32 20.91
N CYS A 40 -2.30 -52.38 21.69
CA CYS A 40 -2.69 -52.50 23.11
C CYS A 40 -2.11 -51.43 24.07
N ASN A 41 -1.20 -50.57 23.63
CA ASN A 41 -0.59 -49.50 24.44
C ASN A 41 -0.75 -48.07 23.89
N SER A 42 -1.49 -47.86 22.79
CA SER A 42 -1.66 -46.53 22.22
C SER A 42 -2.72 -45.71 22.94
N ARG A 43 -2.45 -44.41 23.13
CA ARG A 43 -3.34 -43.45 23.79
C ARG A 43 -3.77 -42.37 22.80
N ILE A 44 -5.08 -42.16 22.66
CA ILE A 44 -5.61 -41.00 21.93
C ILE A 44 -5.63 -39.82 22.89
N TYR A 45 -4.90 -38.77 22.56
CA TYR A 45 -4.95 -37.50 23.27
C TYR A 45 -5.79 -36.50 22.48
N ASN A 46 -6.96 -36.14 23.01
CA ASN A 46 -7.76 -35.06 22.45
C ASN A 46 -7.15 -33.73 22.89
N ILE A 47 -6.59 -32.98 21.93
CA ILE A 47 -6.06 -31.64 22.16
C ILE A 47 -7.22 -30.76 22.63
N LYS A 48 -7.09 -30.19 23.82
CA LYS A 48 -8.05 -29.21 24.35
C LYS A 48 -7.85 -27.87 23.66
N THR A 49 -8.94 -27.16 23.42
CA THR A 49 -8.89 -25.76 23.00
C THR A 49 -8.37 -24.89 24.13
N LEU A 50 -7.81 -23.73 23.77
CA LEU A 50 -7.30 -22.76 24.74
C LEU A 50 -8.46 -22.11 25.50
N SER A 51 -8.23 -21.81 26.78
CA SER A 51 -9.18 -21.02 27.56
C SER A 51 -9.22 -19.58 27.07
N LEU A 52 -10.30 -18.85 27.34
CA LEU A 52 -10.39 -17.43 26.95
C LEU A 52 -9.24 -16.60 27.56
N GLY A 53 -8.80 -16.92 28.78
CA GLY A 53 -7.65 -16.29 29.42
C GLY A 53 -6.34 -16.52 28.66
N ASP A 54 -6.07 -17.76 28.24
CA ASP A 54 -4.88 -18.09 27.45
C ASP A 54 -4.93 -17.42 26.06
N CYS A 55 -6.12 -17.36 25.47
CA CYS A 55 -6.34 -16.63 24.21
C CYS A 55 -5.97 -15.16 24.37
N ARG A 56 -6.48 -14.48 25.41
CA ARG A 56 -6.15 -13.07 25.70
C ARG A 56 -4.65 -12.86 25.84
N ASN A 57 -3.98 -13.71 26.62
CA ASN A 57 -2.53 -13.60 26.84
C ASN A 57 -1.74 -13.65 25.52
N LEU A 58 -2.07 -14.61 24.64
CA LEU A 58 -1.41 -14.76 23.33
C LEU A 58 -1.68 -13.58 22.40
N VAL A 59 -2.94 -13.13 22.34
CA VAL A 59 -3.37 -12.10 21.40
C VAL A 59 -2.87 -10.72 21.83
N HIS A 60 -3.01 -10.37 23.10
CA HIS A 60 -2.58 -9.08 23.60
C HIS A 60 -1.06 -8.93 23.53
N GLY A 61 -0.31 -9.96 23.92
CA GLY A 61 1.15 -9.97 23.76
C GLY A 61 1.59 -9.78 22.30
N ARG A 62 0.82 -10.34 21.34
CA ARG A 62 1.14 -10.23 19.91
C ARG A 62 0.71 -8.90 19.27
N ILE A 63 -0.45 -8.35 19.64
CA ILE A 63 -0.99 -7.11 19.07
C ILE A 63 -0.39 -5.88 19.75
N PHE A 64 -0.33 -5.88 21.08
CA PHE A 64 0.02 -4.72 21.90
C PHE A 64 1.43 -4.81 22.50
N GLY A 65 2.11 -5.95 22.36
CA GLY A 65 3.46 -6.18 22.92
C GLY A 65 3.45 -6.65 24.38
N SER A 66 2.34 -6.45 25.11
CA SER A 66 2.12 -7.02 26.44
C SER A 66 0.61 -7.19 26.72
N VAL A 67 0.27 -8.00 27.72
CA VAL A 67 -1.13 -8.25 28.11
C VAL A 67 -1.82 -7.01 28.68
N GLU A 68 -1.06 -6.21 29.43
CA GLU A 68 -1.51 -5.00 30.12
C GLU A 68 -1.59 -3.78 29.17
N SER A 69 -1.05 -3.89 27.97
CA SER A 69 -1.01 -2.81 26.99
C SER A 69 -2.24 -2.73 26.07
N CYS A 70 -3.27 -3.56 26.30
CA CYS A 70 -4.52 -3.46 25.57
C CYS A 70 -5.31 -2.21 26.01
N PRO A 71 -5.64 -1.27 25.10
CA PRO A 71 -6.47 -0.12 25.44
C PRO A 71 -7.86 -0.56 25.95
N PRO A 72 -8.40 0.07 27.02
CA PRO A 72 -9.69 -0.31 27.59
C PRO A 72 -10.83 -0.32 26.57
N ASP A 73 -10.86 0.68 25.68
CA ASP A 73 -11.90 0.84 24.66
C ASP A 73 -11.91 -0.27 23.61
N LEU A 74 -10.83 -1.05 23.50
CA LEU A 74 -10.69 -2.17 22.57
C LEU A 74 -10.88 -3.55 23.23
N ALA A 75 -10.95 -3.61 24.56
CA ALA A 75 -11.02 -4.87 25.30
C ALA A 75 -12.25 -5.70 24.92
N ASP A 76 -13.43 -5.06 24.87
CA ASP A 76 -14.69 -5.74 24.53
C ASP A 76 -14.68 -6.28 23.09
N VAL A 77 -14.11 -5.52 22.16
CA VAL A 77 -14.01 -5.92 20.75
C VAL A 77 -13.04 -7.10 20.60
N ALA A 78 -11.89 -7.03 21.29
CA ALA A 78 -10.92 -8.11 21.32
C ALA A 78 -11.56 -9.40 21.86
N ASP A 79 -12.31 -9.32 22.96
CA ASP A 79 -12.99 -10.48 23.54
C ASP A 79 -13.99 -11.12 22.60
N ARG A 80 -14.82 -10.34 21.90
CA ARG A 80 -15.76 -10.88 20.91
C ARG A 80 -15.06 -11.62 19.78
N ILE A 81 -13.91 -11.11 19.33
CA ILE A 81 -13.09 -11.76 18.32
C ILE A 81 -12.52 -13.09 18.86
N LEU A 82 -12.03 -13.11 20.10
CA LEU A 82 -11.48 -14.31 20.72
C LEU A 82 -12.54 -15.39 20.96
N ILE A 83 -13.75 -15.00 21.37
CA ILE A 83 -14.90 -15.90 21.46
C ILE A 83 -15.18 -16.53 20.09
N GLY A 84 -15.14 -15.74 19.01
CA GLY A 84 -15.28 -16.25 17.64
C GLY A 84 -14.20 -17.24 17.21
N CYS A 85 -13.00 -17.19 17.82
CA CYS A 85 -11.92 -18.15 17.56
C CYS A 85 -12.13 -19.51 18.24
N ALA A 86 -13.09 -19.62 19.17
CA ALA A 86 -13.44 -20.83 19.92
C ALA A 86 -12.24 -21.56 20.57
N GLY A 87 -11.19 -20.83 20.94
CA GLY A 87 -9.99 -21.40 21.54
C GLY A 87 -9.09 -22.19 20.59
N PHE A 88 -9.33 -22.17 19.27
CA PHE A 88 -8.49 -22.85 18.29
C PHE A 88 -7.16 -22.10 18.07
N PRO A 89 -5.99 -22.70 18.39
CA PRO A 89 -4.71 -22.01 18.28
C PRO A 89 -4.42 -21.42 16.90
N LEU A 90 -4.83 -22.11 15.83
CA LEU A 90 -4.63 -21.64 14.45
C LEU A 90 -5.48 -20.41 14.12
N ALA A 91 -6.75 -20.40 14.53
CA ALA A 91 -7.64 -19.26 14.32
C ALA A 91 -7.14 -18.03 15.08
N ILE A 92 -6.73 -18.22 16.34
CA ILE A 92 -6.15 -17.19 17.20
C ILE A 92 -4.88 -16.64 16.56
N ALA A 93 -3.96 -17.50 16.10
CA ALA A 93 -2.71 -17.06 15.48
C ALA A 93 -2.94 -16.27 14.18
N ALA A 94 -3.88 -16.70 13.34
CA ALA A 94 -4.22 -16.04 12.10
C ALA A 94 -4.79 -14.63 12.35
N ILE A 95 -5.81 -14.53 13.21
CA ILE A 95 -6.45 -13.26 13.54
C ILE A 95 -5.50 -12.32 14.28
N SER A 96 -4.73 -12.83 15.25
CA SER A 96 -3.72 -12.04 15.95
C SER A 96 -2.67 -11.49 14.98
N SER A 97 -2.26 -12.28 13.99
CA SER A 97 -1.31 -11.81 12.98
C SER A 97 -1.92 -10.73 12.08
N LEU A 98 -3.20 -10.87 11.72
CA LEU A 98 -3.92 -9.87 10.93
C LEU A 98 -4.07 -8.55 11.69
N LEU A 99 -4.40 -8.61 12.98
CA LEU A 99 -4.58 -7.43 13.84
C LEU A 99 -3.25 -6.78 14.25
N ALA A 100 -2.21 -7.59 14.47
CA ALA A 100 -0.85 -7.12 14.78
C ALA A 100 -0.16 -6.49 13.57
N CYS A 101 -0.69 -6.69 12.34
CA CYS A 101 -0.29 -5.91 11.18
C CYS A 101 -0.76 -4.46 11.35
N LYS A 102 -0.02 -3.68 12.14
CA LYS A 102 0.08 -2.24 11.90
C LYS A 102 0.47 -2.09 10.42
N PRO A 103 -0.17 -1.22 9.64
CA PRO A 103 0.37 -0.88 8.33
C PRO A 103 1.81 -0.41 8.59
N ARG A 104 2.79 -1.26 8.25
CA ARG A 104 4.19 -0.83 8.18
C ARG A 104 4.10 0.43 7.34
N ALA A 105 4.62 1.57 7.82
CA ALA A 105 4.66 2.82 7.07
C ALA A 105 5.16 2.49 5.66
N SER A 106 4.21 2.26 4.76
CA SER A 106 4.48 1.55 3.53
C SER A 106 5.26 2.55 2.71
N LYS A 107 6.39 2.13 2.15
CA LYS A 107 7.18 3.00 1.27
C LYS A 107 6.37 3.20 -0.03
N ILE A 108 5.32 4.01 0.03
CA ILE A 108 4.51 4.37 -1.13
C ILE A 108 5.41 5.25 -2.00
N ARG A 109 5.86 4.68 -3.12
CA ARG A 109 6.65 5.39 -4.13
C ARG A 109 5.79 5.87 -5.28
N ARG A 110 4.64 5.24 -5.49
CA ARG A 110 3.69 5.56 -6.56
C ARG A 110 2.31 5.71 -5.93
N LEU A 111 1.68 6.84 -6.17
CA LEU A 111 0.32 7.14 -5.72
C LEU A 111 -0.50 7.53 -6.94
N SER A 112 -1.68 6.94 -7.08
CA SER A 112 -2.67 7.32 -8.08
C SER A 112 -3.94 7.71 -7.35
N ILE A 113 -4.47 8.89 -7.65
CA ILE A 113 -5.71 9.40 -7.07
C ILE A 113 -6.72 9.54 -8.20
N ILE A 114 -7.92 9.04 -7.95
CA ILE A 114 -9.04 9.13 -8.88
C ILE A 114 -10.15 9.85 -8.12
N SER A 115 -10.50 11.05 -8.57
CA SER A 115 -11.47 11.91 -7.88
C SER A 115 -12.51 12.43 -8.86
N PHE A 116 -13.74 11.92 -8.75
CA PHE A 116 -14.87 12.35 -9.57
C PHE A 116 -15.97 12.82 -8.62
N GLY A 117 -16.12 14.13 -8.46
CA GLY A 117 -17.14 14.75 -7.60
C GLY A 117 -16.92 16.24 -7.42
N GLU A 118 -18.01 17.02 -7.40
CA GLU A 118 -17.97 18.45 -7.08
C GLU A 118 -17.93 18.64 -5.56
N GLY A 119 -16.90 19.31 -5.05
CA GLY A 119 -16.92 19.89 -3.70
C GLY A 119 -16.22 19.13 -2.57
N HIS A 120 -15.64 17.95 -2.80
CA HIS A 120 -14.73 17.34 -1.83
C HIS A 120 -13.28 17.65 -2.20
N ASP A 121 -12.64 18.53 -1.43
CA ASP A 121 -11.19 18.71 -1.51
C ASP A 121 -10.52 17.36 -1.29
N ILE A 122 -9.58 17.00 -2.17
CA ILE A 122 -8.67 15.90 -1.89
C ILE A 122 -7.83 16.36 -0.69
N ASP A 123 -8.22 15.94 0.51
CA ASP A 123 -7.37 16.10 1.69
C ASP A 123 -6.27 15.04 1.58
N ILE A 124 -5.28 15.33 0.73
CA ILE A 124 -4.03 14.61 0.74
C ILE A 124 -3.43 14.91 2.12
N PRO A 125 -3.33 13.92 3.04
CA PRO A 125 -2.94 14.19 4.41
C PRO A 125 -1.51 14.74 4.40
N ALA A 126 -1.41 16.06 4.52
CA ALA A 126 -0.18 16.82 4.37
C ALA A 126 0.90 16.45 5.40
N SER A 127 0.55 15.69 6.43
CA SER A 127 1.37 15.41 7.61
C SER A 127 1.90 13.96 7.73
N SER A 128 1.60 13.05 6.81
CA SER A 128 2.15 11.70 6.91
C SER A 128 3.57 11.66 6.32
N VAL A 129 4.56 11.27 7.14
CA VAL A 129 5.96 10.95 6.77
C VAL A 129 6.05 10.09 5.48
N THR A 130 4.98 9.36 5.17
CA THR A 130 4.73 8.56 3.97
C THR A 130 4.87 9.35 2.64
N MET A 131 4.46 10.63 2.59
CA MET A 131 4.38 11.41 1.35
C MET A 131 5.74 11.86 0.81
N SER A 132 6.72 12.12 1.69
CA SER A 132 8.07 12.53 1.28
C SER A 132 8.69 11.54 0.29
N ARG A 133 8.42 10.25 0.44
CA ARG A 133 9.07 9.18 -0.34
C ARG A 133 8.45 8.92 -1.71
N ILE A 134 7.35 9.60 -2.04
CA ILE A 134 6.66 9.44 -3.32
C ILE A 134 7.58 9.93 -4.44
N ARG A 135 7.63 9.14 -5.51
CA ARG A 135 8.41 9.40 -6.73
C ARG A 135 7.51 9.58 -7.95
N SER A 136 6.30 9.03 -7.91
CA SER A 136 5.31 9.19 -8.98
C SER A 136 3.94 9.46 -8.39
N LEU A 137 3.30 10.53 -8.86
CA LEU A 137 1.94 10.92 -8.49
C LEU A 137 1.13 11.07 -9.78
N TYR A 138 -0.01 10.38 -9.83
CA TYR A 138 -0.98 10.49 -10.91
C TYR A 138 -2.30 10.94 -10.30
N ILE A 139 -2.92 11.97 -10.85
CA ILE A 139 -4.24 12.43 -10.43
C ILE A 139 -5.13 12.48 -11.67
N PHE A 140 -6.25 11.75 -11.60
CA PHE A 140 -7.27 11.69 -12.63
C PHE A 140 -8.58 12.24 -12.08
N GLY A 141 -9.25 13.09 -12.84
CA GLY A 141 -10.46 13.79 -12.41
C GLY A 141 -10.12 15.15 -11.79
N ASN A 142 -10.52 15.41 -10.55
CA ASN A 142 -10.27 16.70 -9.88
C ASN A 142 -9.01 16.65 -9.02
N ALA A 143 -8.14 17.65 -9.14
CA ALA A 143 -6.92 17.82 -8.34
C ALA A 143 -7.19 18.28 -6.90
N GLY A 144 -8.33 18.95 -6.66
CA GLY A 144 -8.71 19.57 -5.39
C GLY A 144 -8.10 20.97 -5.21
N LYS A 145 -8.85 21.89 -4.60
CA LYS A 145 -8.41 23.30 -4.45
C LYS A 145 -7.23 23.47 -3.48
N LYS A 146 -7.01 22.49 -2.61
CA LYS A 146 -5.98 22.48 -1.56
C LYS A 146 -4.74 21.65 -1.94
N LEU A 147 -4.63 21.19 -3.18
CA LEU A 147 -3.47 20.41 -3.62
C LEU A 147 -2.18 21.21 -3.42
N THR A 148 -1.29 20.69 -2.57
CA THR A 148 0.05 21.27 -2.39
C THR A 148 1.15 20.26 -2.63
N PHE A 149 2.17 20.68 -3.38
CA PHE A 149 3.31 19.82 -3.74
C PHE A 149 4.53 20.02 -2.83
N LYS A 150 4.45 20.92 -1.84
CA LYS A 150 5.58 21.29 -0.97
C LYS A 150 6.25 20.11 -0.25
N ASN A 151 5.47 19.07 0.08
CA ASN A 151 5.96 17.91 0.82
C ASN A 151 6.42 16.74 -0.07
N LEU A 152 6.40 16.90 -1.40
CA LEU A 152 6.77 15.87 -2.37
C LEU A 152 8.22 16.01 -2.85
N THR A 153 9.15 16.02 -1.90
CA THR A 153 10.56 16.40 -2.14
C THR A 153 11.32 15.47 -3.07
N PHE A 154 10.89 14.22 -3.22
CA PHE A 154 11.54 13.22 -4.09
C PHE A 154 10.72 12.87 -5.34
N LEU A 155 9.71 13.69 -5.68
CA LEU A 155 8.84 13.45 -6.81
C LEU A 155 9.59 13.60 -8.13
N ARG A 156 9.42 12.62 -9.02
CA ARG A 156 10.05 12.58 -10.35
C ARG A 156 9.03 12.57 -11.48
N VAL A 157 7.84 12.03 -11.23
CA VAL A 157 6.76 11.92 -12.21
C VAL A 157 5.51 12.53 -11.59
N LEU A 158 4.96 13.52 -12.28
CA LEU A 158 3.68 14.14 -11.93
C LEU A 158 2.79 14.13 -13.17
N ASP A 159 1.65 13.46 -13.07
CA ASP A 159 0.63 13.47 -14.12
C ASP A 159 -0.67 14.00 -13.55
N LEU A 160 -1.13 15.11 -14.10
CA LEU A 160 -2.37 15.79 -13.74
C LEU A 160 -3.28 15.93 -14.97
N GLN A 161 -3.13 15.05 -15.96
CA GLN A 161 -3.90 15.10 -17.19
C GLN A 161 -5.40 15.19 -16.91
N GLY A 162 -6.07 16.13 -17.59
CA GLY A 162 -7.52 16.29 -17.52
C GLY A 162 -8.03 16.93 -16.23
N CYS A 163 -7.17 17.34 -15.30
CA CYS A 163 -7.58 18.04 -14.07
C CYS A 163 -8.12 19.44 -14.39
N LYS A 164 -9.44 19.57 -14.51
CA LYS A 164 -10.15 20.80 -14.94
C LYS A 164 -10.21 21.89 -13.87
N ASP A 165 -9.88 21.56 -12.63
CA ASP A 165 -9.89 22.46 -11.49
C ASP A 165 -8.51 23.10 -11.21
N LEU A 166 -7.48 22.76 -12.00
CA LEU A 166 -6.17 23.39 -11.92
C LEU A 166 -6.20 24.86 -12.36
N LYS A 167 -5.33 25.65 -11.71
CA LYS A 167 -5.12 27.08 -12.01
C LYS A 167 -3.63 27.37 -12.17
N ASN A 168 -3.29 28.50 -12.80
CA ASN A 168 -1.89 28.90 -13.04
C ASN A 168 -1.03 28.95 -11.76
N HIS A 169 -1.64 29.23 -10.59
CA HIS A 169 -0.92 29.16 -9.30
C HIS A 169 -0.40 27.75 -8.98
N ASN A 170 -1.12 26.69 -9.35
CA ASN A 170 -0.69 25.31 -9.09
C ASN A 170 0.60 24.98 -9.88
N VAL A 171 0.74 25.53 -11.10
CA VAL A 171 1.95 25.38 -11.92
C VAL A 171 3.17 26.04 -11.25
N LYS A 172 2.98 27.16 -10.55
CA LYS A 172 4.05 27.79 -9.75
C LYS A 172 4.55 26.87 -8.63
N GLU A 173 3.67 26.08 -8.03
CA GLU A 173 4.08 25.07 -7.04
C GLU A 173 4.83 23.90 -7.68
N ILE A 174 4.40 23.44 -8.87
CA ILE A 174 5.08 22.39 -9.63
C ILE A 174 6.52 22.79 -9.98
N ALA A 175 6.73 24.06 -10.34
CA ALA A 175 8.05 24.63 -10.61
C ALA A 175 9.03 24.54 -9.41
N GLY A 176 8.53 24.35 -8.19
CA GLY A 176 9.34 24.15 -7.00
C GLY A 176 9.89 22.72 -6.81
N ILE A 177 9.44 21.74 -7.61
CA ILE A 177 9.77 20.32 -7.47
C ILE A 177 11.06 20.00 -8.23
N ARG A 178 12.23 20.35 -7.66
CA ARG A 178 13.55 20.31 -8.33
C ARG A 178 13.96 18.96 -8.94
N ASP A 179 13.49 17.85 -8.38
CA ASP A 179 13.81 16.49 -8.83
C ASP A 179 12.86 15.96 -9.92
N LEU A 180 11.89 16.76 -10.35
CA LEU A 180 10.90 16.37 -11.34
C LEU A 180 11.58 16.11 -12.70
N ARG A 181 11.19 15.00 -13.33
CA ARG A 181 11.68 14.55 -14.64
C ARG A 181 10.56 14.56 -15.68
N TYR A 182 9.37 14.20 -15.26
CA TYR A 182 8.18 14.18 -16.11
C TYR A 182 7.07 14.98 -15.46
N SER A 183 6.49 15.90 -16.22
CA SER A 183 5.26 16.62 -15.87
C SER A 183 4.30 16.60 -17.04
N SER A 184 3.07 16.12 -16.80
CA SER A 184 1.95 16.25 -17.74
C SER A 184 0.84 17.04 -17.08
N ILE A 185 0.50 18.17 -17.69
CA ILE A 185 -0.69 18.97 -17.36
C ILE A 185 -1.61 19.06 -18.57
N ARG A 186 -1.57 18.02 -19.40
CA ARG A 186 -2.30 17.92 -20.64
C ARG A 186 -3.81 18.03 -20.42
N ASP A 187 -4.52 18.66 -21.35
CA ASP A 187 -5.99 18.80 -21.31
C ASP A 187 -6.50 19.53 -20.05
N THR A 188 -5.75 20.52 -19.54
CA THR A 188 -6.10 21.34 -18.36
C THR A 188 -6.30 22.81 -18.76
N PRO A 189 -7.05 23.63 -18.01
CA PRO A 189 -7.31 25.04 -18.35
C PRO A 189 -6.13 25.98 -18.00
N ILE A 190 -4.91 25.44 -17.90
CA ILE A 190 -3.72 26.24 -17.62
C ILE A 190 -3.42 27.12 -18.84
N SER A 191 -3.24 28.42 -18.60
CA SER A 191 -2.98 29.41 -19.65
C SER A 191 -1.57 30.01 -19.60
N GLU A 192 -0.85 29.85 -18.49
CA GLU A 192 0.47 30.46 -18.30
C GLU A 192 1.46 29.49 -17.68
N ILE A 193 2.69 29.48 -18.21
CA ILE A 193 3.84 28.79 -17.63
C ILE A 193 4.75 29.83 -16.95
N PRO A 194 5.04 29.69 -15.65
CA PRO A 194 5.85 30.66 -14.91
C PRO A 194 7.34 30.55 -15.25
N ASP A 195 8.09 31.66 -15.16
CA ASP A 195 9.55 31.68 -15.36
C ASP A 195 10.32 30.71 -14.45
N GLN A 196 9.77 30.46 -13.27
CA GLN A 196 10.30 29.51 -12.31
C GLN A 196 10.38 28.07 -12.87
N ILE A 197 9.72 27.76 -13.99
CA ILE A 197 9.83 26.46 -14.65
C ILE A 197 11.29 26.11 -14.96
N ALA A 198 12.15 27.09 -15.20
CA ALA A 198 13.59 26.91 -15.41
C ALA A 198 14.35 26.33 -14.20
N GLN A 199 13.74 26.33 -13.00
CA GLN A 199 14.30 25.70 -11.80
C GLN A 199 14.24 24.16 -11.87
N LEU A 200 13.45 23.59 -12.77
CA LEU A 200 13.30 22.15 -12.96
C LEU A 200 14.45 21.57 -13.80
N GLN A 201 15.68 21.66 -13.30
CA GLN A 201 16.92 21.28 -14.01
C GLN A 201 16.98 19.81 -14.46
N ASN A 202 16.15 18.94 -13.87
CA ASN A 202 16.08 17.51 -14.19
C ASN A 202 14.93 17.15 -15.14
N LEU A 203 14.12 18.12 -15.58
CA LEU A 203 12.94 17.87 -16.40
C LEU A 203 13.33 17.38 -17.79
N THR A 204 12.91 16.17 -18.13
CA THR A 204 13.09 15.54 -19.45
C THR A 204 11.84 15.66 -20.30
N THR A 205 10.66 15.74 -19.66
CA THR A 205 9.38 15.80 -20.36
C THR A 205 8.44 16.82 -19.72
N LEU A 206 7.92 17.72 -20.55
CA LEU A 206 6.83 18.63 -20.21
C LEU A 206 5.74 18.51 -21.28
N ASP A 207 4.58 17.99 -20.91
CA ASP A 207 3.42 17.84 -21.81
C ASP A 207 2.36 18.90 -21.51
N LEU A 208 2.21 19.85 -22.43
CA LEU A 208 1.29 20.98 -22.38
C LEU A 208 0.18 20.88 -23.44
N ARG A 209 0.05 19.74 -24.14
CA ARG A 209 -0.95 19.58 -25.20
C ARG A 209 -2.37 19.76 -24.63
N GLY A 210 -3.25 20.41 -25.38
CA GLY A 210 -4.62 20.66 -24.94
C GLY A 210 -4.75 21.63 -23.76
N THR A 211 -3.71 22.41 -23.45
CA THR A 211 -3.80 23.56 -22.53
C THR A 211 -4.12 24.85 -23.27
N GLU A 212 -4.35 25.94 -22.54
CA GLU A 212 -4.63 27.28 -23.06
C GLU A 212 -3.35 28.14 -23.16
N VAL A 213 -2.17 27.54 -22.98
CA VAL A 213 -0.88 28.20 -23.07
C VAL A 213 -0.61 28.66 -24.50
N GLN A 214 -0.49 29.98 -24.69
CA GLN A 214 -0.21 30.59 -26.00
C GLN A 214 1.27 30.91 -26.19
N GLU A 215 1.95 31.28 -25.12
CA GLU A 215 3.36 31.68 -25.12
C GLU A 215 4.11 30.96 -24.00
N LEU A 216 5.39 30.68 -24.24
CA LEU A 216 6.27 30.12 -23.23
C LEU A 216 7.23 31.21 -22.75
N PRO A 217 7.58 31.21 -21.45
CA PRO A 217 8.59 32.13 -20.97
C PRO A 217 9.95 31.82 -21.62
N ALA A 218 10.74 32.88 -21.89
CA ALA A 218 12.10 32.77 -22.43
C ALA A 218 12.97 31.79 -21.63
N SER A 219 12.72 31.71 -20.33
CA SER A 219 13.40 30.83 -19.38
C SER A 219 13.24 29.33 -19.71
N VAL A 220 12.22 28.92 -20.48
CA VAL A 220 12.05 27.52 -20.93
C VAL A 220 13.22 27.06 -21.81
N LEU A 221 13.91 27.99 -22.49
CA LEU A 221 15.11 27.71 -23.27
C LEU A 221 16.25 27.18 -22.39
N GLN A 222 16.28 27.53 -21.10
CA GLN A 222 17.28 27.00 -20.16
C GLN A 222 17.08 25.51 -19.92
N LEU A 223 15.83 25.02 -19.92
CA LEU A 223 15.51 23.59 -19.80
C LEU A 223 15.94 22.80 -21.03
N GLN A 224 15.70 23.35 -22.23
CA GLN A 224 16.17 22.76 -23.49
C GLN A 224 17.69 22.56 -23.53
N ARG A 225 18.45 23.49 -22.93
CA ARG A 225 19.91 23.40 -22.90
C ARG A 225 20.44 22.35 -21.93
N GLN A 226 19.66 21.94 -20.93
CA GLN A 226 20.15 21.10 -19.83
C GLN A 226 19.78 19.63 -19.95
N ARG A 227 18.57 19.28 -20.41
CA ARG A 227 18.12 17.86 -20.51
C ARG A 227 16.72 17.61 -21.07
N LEU A 228 15.99 18.64 -21.50
CA LEU A 228 14.61 18.44 -21.97
C LEU A 228 14.59 17.69 -23.32
N GLU A 229 14.11 16.45 -23.31
CA GLU A 229 14.04 15.58 -24.49
C GLU A 229 12.70 15.75 -25.23
N HIS A 230 11.63 16.00 -24.47
CA HIS A 230 10.27 16.05 -25.00
C HIS A 230 9.50 17.25 -24.45
N LEU A 231 9.14 18.17 -25.35
CA LEU A 231 8.26 19.29 -25.06
C LEU A 231 7.01 19.14 -25.93
N GLY A 232 5.89 18.73 -25.33
CA GLY A 232 4.61 18.65 -26.02
C GLY A 232 3.93 20.01 -26.01
N LEU A 233 3.84 20.68 -27.15
CA LEU A 233 3.22 22.01 -27.28
C LEU A 233 1.87 21.96 -27.97
N VAL A 234 1.10 23.02 -27.79
CA VAL A 234 -0.17 23.25 -28.48
C VAL A 234 0.10 23.42 -29.98
N TYR A 235 -0.59 22.64 -30.81
CA TYR A 235 -0.72 22.92 -32.23
C TYR A 235 -1.92 23.85 -32.40
N LEU A 236 -1.68 25.16 -32.49
CA LEU A 236 -2.70 26.12 -32.89
C LEU A 236 -2.64 26.24 -34.42
N PRO A 237 -3.64 25.75 -35.18
CA PRO A 237 -3.60 25.82 -36.64
C PRO A 237 -3.62 27.25 -37.23
N ASN A 238 -3.78 28.30 -36.41
CA ASN A 238 -3.88 29.69 -36.85
C ASN A 238 -2.88 30.68 -36.22
N LEU A 239 -1.92 30.22 -35.41
CA LEU A 239 -0.75 31.03 -35.07
C LEU A 239 0.48 30.17 -35.30
N GLY A 240 1.42 30.70 -36.09
CA GLY A 240 2.71 30.05 -36.35
C GLY A 240 3.39 29.62 -35.04
N ALA A 241 4.37 28.71 -35.17
CA ALA A 241 5.11 28.07 -34.08
C ALA A 241 5.20 28.93 -32.81
N PRO A 242 4.98 28.33 -31.61
CA PRO A 242 4.85 29.05 -30.35
C PRO A 242 5.92 30.13 -30.24
N LYS A 243 5.45 31.39 -30.17
CA LYS A 243 6.36 32.54 -30.08
C LYS A 243 7.05 32.44 -28.72
N LEU A 244 8.38 32.33 -28.78
CA LEU A 244 9.23 32.59 -27.63
C LEU A 244 9.19 34.11 -27.42
N LEU A 245 8.80 34.54 -26.22
CA LEU A 245 9.15 35.88 -25.74
C LEU A 245 10.66 35.97 -25.49
#